data_AF-A0A2E8U0F8-F1
#
_entry.id   AF-A0A2E8U0F8-F1
#
_cell.length_a   1.000
_cell.length_b   1.000
_cell.length_c   1.000
_cell.angle_alpha   90.00
_cell.angle_beta   90.00
_cell.angle_gamma   90.00
#
_symmetry.space_group_name_H-M   'P 1'
#
loop_
_entity.id
_entity.type
_entity.pdbx_description
1 polymer ?
#
loop_
_entity_poly.entity_id
_entity_poly.type
_entity_poly.pdbx_seq_one_letter_code
_entity_poly.pdbx_strand_id
1 'polypeptide(L)'
;IDYGHDGRHDGVTFQGVKDHRSHPPLARPGDADLTAYVDFGALSIAANTLYTKTYGPMAQGVFLQKLGIRERAEILMKGADGSLRDEIWSALARLTGAKEMGTLFKVMAIGESKMPPPPGFESV
;
A
#
# COMPACT_ATOMS: atom_id res chain seq x y z
N ILE A 1 -1.52 -1.04 -5.63
CA ILE A 1 -1.15 -0.87 -4.20
C ILE A 1 0.31 -1.22 -4.13
N ASP A 2 1.15 -0.29 -3.69
CA ASP A 2 2.60 -0.51 -3.67
C ASP A 2 3.29 0.48 -2.72
N TYR A 3 4.55 0.24 -2.36
CA TYR A 3 5.36 1.22 -1.66
C TYR A 3 5.87 2.28 -2.62
N GLY A 4 5.67 3.54 -2.22
CA GLY A 4 5.94 4.64 -3.11
C GLY A 4 5.68 6.00 -2.50
N HIS A 5 5.75 7.01 -3.34
CA HIS A 5 5.56 8.40 -2.98
C HIS A 5 4.54 9.07 -3.91
N ASP A 6 4.05 10.22 -3.48
CA ASP A 6 3.19 11.09 -4.27
C ASP A 6 3.85 12.46 -4.38
N GLY A 7 4.41 12.77 -5.55
CA GLY A 7 5.17 14.00 -5.79
C GLY A 7 6.66 13.86 -5.55
N ARG A 8 7.34 14.95 -5.18
CA ARG A 8 8.81 15.01 -5.17
C ARG A 8 9.41 14.06 -4.13
N HIS A 9 10.32 13.20 -4.58
CA HIS A 9 11.12 12.32 -3.75
C HIS A 9 12.60 12.47 -4.13
N ASP A 10 13.41 13.00 -3.22
CA ASP A 10 14.81 13.33 -3.48
C ASP A 10 15.78 12.18 -3.11
N GLY A 11 15.27 10.96 -2.85
CA GLY A 11 16.04 9.78 -2.44
C GLY A 11 16.23 8.73 -3.53
N VAL A 12 17.32 7.97 -3.47
CA VAL A 12 17.52 6.77 -4.31
C VAL A 12 16.67 5.64 -3.74
N THR A 13 15.74 5.13 -4.53
CA THR A 13 14.82 4.06 -4.12
C THR A 13 15.15 2.71 -4.75
N PHE A 14 16.01 2.69 -5.77
CA PHE A 14 16.47 1.47 -6.42
C PHE A 14 17.34 0.65 -5.48
N GLN A 15 16.87 -0.54 -5.09
CA GLN A 15 17.55 -1.44 -4.19
C GLN A 15 17.30 -2.90 -4.55
N GLY A 16 18.21 -3.78 -4.12
CA GLY A 16 17.95 -5.20 -4.07
C GLY A 16 17.29 -5.59 -2.75
N VAL A 17 16.54 -6.68 -2.74
CA VAL A 17 15.97 -7.31 -1.55
C VAL A 17 16.38 -8.78 -1.57
N LYS A 18 17.02 -9.23 -0.48
CA LYS A 18 17.44 -10.62 -0.30
C LYS A 18 17.27 -11.02 1.15
N ASP A 19 16.67 -12.19 1.40
CA ASP A 19 16.44 -12.71 2.75
C ASP A 19 15.75 -11.70 3.69
N HIS A 20 14.76 -10.96 3.16
CA HIS A 20 14.02 -9.88 3.84
C HIS A 20 14.88 -8.69 4.30
N ARG A 21 16.03 -8.46 3.65
CA ARG A 21 16.94 -7.34 3.95
C ARG A 21 17.29 -6.58 2.67
N SER A 22 17.60 -5.30 2.83
CA SER A 22 18.14 -4.48 1.74
C SER A 22 19.49 -5.05 1.30
N HIS A 23 19.68 -5.14 -0.01
CA HIS A 23 20.88 -5.67 -0.64
C HIS A 23 21.34 -4.70 -1.73
N PRO A 24 22.65 -4.43 -1.89
CA PRO A 24 23.13 -3.57 -2.97
C PRO A 24 22.68 -4.12 -4.33
N PRO A 25 22.02 -3.32 -5.18
CA PRO A 25 21.37 -3.83 -6.39
C PRO A 25 22.36 -4.34 -7.44
N LEU A 26 23.61 -3.87 -7.41
CA LEU A 26 24.65 -4.21 -8.38
C LEU A 26 25.67 -5.24 -7.86
N ALA A 27 25.53 -5.72 -6.62
CA ALA A 27 26.56 -6.59 -6.04
C ALA A 27 26.56 -8.01 -6.65
N ARG A 28 25.38 -8.62 -6.87
CA ARG A 28 25.24 -9.97 -7.43
C ARG A 28 23.96 -10.07 -8.29
N PRO A 29 24.02 -9.63 -9.56
CA PRO A 29 22.85 -9.67 -10.45
C PRO A 29 22.28 -11.08 -10.57
N GLY A 30 20.96 -11.22 -10.40
CA GLY A 30 20.25 -12.50 -10.41
C GLY A 30 20.07 -13.16 -9.03
N ASP A 31 20.83 -12.75 -8.00
CA ASP A 31 20.79 -13.36 -6.66
C ASP A 31 19.89 -12.61 -5.66
N ALA A 32 19.31 -11.47 -6.06
CA ALA A 32 18.42 -10.64 -5.24
C ALA A 32 17.27 -10.13 -6.10
N ASP A 33 16.09 -9.97 -5.50
CA ASP A 33 14.96 -9.31 -6.14
C ASP A 33 15.23 -7.80 -6.24
N LEU A 34 14.84 -7.17 -7.34
CA LEU A 34 15.10 -5.74 -7.55
C LEU A 34 13.82 -4.95 -7.41
N THR A 35 13.93 -3.80 -6.76
CA THR A 35 12.79 -2.92 -6.60
C THR A 35 13.16 -1.44 -6.56
N ALA A 36 12.17 -0.60 -6.81
CA ALA A 36 12.20 0.84 -6.64
C ALA A 36 10.82 1.30 -6.13
N TYR A 37 10.78 2.50 -5.57
CA TYR A 37 9.49 3.09 -5.17
C TYR A 37 8.67 3.43 -6.41
N VAL A 38 7.36 3.20 -6.30
CA VAL A 38 6.41 3.67 -7.30
C VAL A 38 6.18 5.17 -7.15
N ASP A 39 6.32 5.91 -8.25
CA ASP A 39 5.91 7.31 -8.33
C ASP A 39 4.41 7.39 -8.66
N PHE A 40 3.58 7.55 -7.63
CA PHE A 40 2.14 7.67 -7.80
C PHE A 40 1.74 9.01 -8.42
N GLY A 41 2.56 10.05 -8.32
CA GLY A 41 2.32 11.32 -8.98
C GLY A 41 2.45 11.18 -10.50
N ALA A 42 3.52 10.51 -10.96
CA ALA A 42 3.71 10.18 -12.36
C ALA A 42 2.59 9.25 -12.89
N LEU A 43 2.19 8.24 -12.12
CA LEU A 43 1.05 7.38 -12.47
C LEU A 43 -0.26 8.18 -12.60
N SER A 44 -0.52 9.11 -11.68
CA SER A 44 -1.68 9.99 -11.74
C SER A 44 -1.71 10.80 -13.03
N ILE A 45 -0.59 11.44 -13.37
CA ILE A 45 -0.47 12.23 -14.61
C ILE A 45 -0.72 11.35 -15.84
N ALA A 46 -0.13 10.16 -15.89
CA ALA A 46 -0.27 9.25 -17.03
C ALA A 46 -1.68 8.66 -17.17
N ALA A 47 -2.36 8.41 -16.04
CA ALA A 47 -3.66 7.74 -16.02
C ALA A 47 -4.85 8.69 -16.19
N ASN A 48 -4.71 9.97 -15.85
CA ASN A 48 -5.79 10.95 -16.02
C ASN A 48 -5.96 11.31 -17.51
N THR A 49 -7.16 11.06 -18.05
CA THR A 49 -7.52 11.39 -19.44
C THR A 49 -8.92 12.00 -19.49
N LEU A 50 -9.49 12.18 -20.68
CA LEU A 50 -10.90 12.57 -20.83
C LEU A 50 -11.88 11.53 -20.23
N TYR A 51 -11.52 10.24 -20.28
CA TYR A 51 -12.40 9.13 -19.90
C TYR A 51 -12.01 8.47 -18.59
N THR A 52 -10.82 8.74 -18.06
CA THR A 52 -10.30 8.11 -16.85
C THR A 52 -9.87 9.16 -15.85
N LYS A 53 -10.09 8.87 -14.57
CA LYS A 53 -9.51 9.65 -13.47
C LYS A 53 -8.90 8.77 -12.40
N THR A 54 -7.93 9.30 -11.68
CA THR A 54 -7.32 8.65 -10.53
C THR A 54 -7.98 9.07 -9.23
N TYR A 55 -8.04 8.14 -8.27
CA TYR A 55 -8.44 8.40 -6.89
C TYR A 55 -7.27 8.06 -5.97
N GLY A 56 -7.00 8.94 -4.99
CA GLY A 56 -5.78 8.89 -4.21
C GLY A 56 -4.58 9.52 -4.94
N PRO A 57 -3.34 9.11 -4.63
CA PRO A 57 -2.99 8.00 -3.73
C PRO A 57 -3.31 8.32 -2.26
N MET A 58 -3.51 7.30 -1.44
CA MET A 58 -3.60 7.44 0.01
C MET A 58 -2.81 6.34 0.73
N ALA A 59 -2.52 6.54 2.01
CA ALA A 59 -1.85 5.55 2.84
C ALA A 59 -2.66 4.26 2.93
N GLN A 60 -2.01 3.09 2.82
CA GLN A 60 -2.65 1.78 2.91
C GLN A 60 -3.48 1.61 4.18
N GLY A 61 -2.95 2.04 5.32
CA GLY A 61 -3.66 1.95 6.59
C GLY A 61 -4.98 2.72 6.56
N VAL A 62 -4.99 3.91 5.97
CA VAL A 62 -6.22 4.73 5.83
C VAL A 62 -7.23 4.04 4.93
N PHE A 63 -6.78 3.53 3.77
CA PHE A 63 -7.64 2.82 2.83
C PHE A 63 -8.29 1.58 3.46
N LEU A 64 -7.51 0.73 4.13
CA LEU A 64 -8.01 -0.48 4.78
C LEU A 64 -8.97 -0.17 5.93
N GLN A 65 -8.72 0.90 6.69
CA GLN A 65 -9.62 1.35 7.75
C GLN A 65 -10.95 1.83 7.18
N LYS A 66 -10.95 2.59 6.08
CA LYS A 66 -12.19 3.00 5.38
C LYS A 66 -13.02 1.79 4.91
N LEU A 67 -12.36 0.68 4.57
CA LEU A 67 -13.02 -0.57 4.18
C LEU A 67 -13.43 -1.47 5.35
N GLY A 68 -13.23 -1.04 6.60
CA GLY A 68 -13.67 -1.77 7.78
C GLY A 68 -12.78 -2.95 8.18
N ILE A 69 -11.46 -2.86 7.94
CA ILE A 69 -10.51 -3.93 8.30
C ILE A 69 -10.53 -4.25 9.81
N ARG A 70 -10.76 -3.24 10.66
CA ARG A 70 -10.78 -3.42 12.12
C ARG A 70 -11.97 -4.25 12.55
N GLU A 71 -13.17 -3.91 12.07
CA GLU A 71 -14.41 -4.63 12.33
C GLU A 71 -14.27 -6.09 11.88
N ARG A 72 -13.65 -6.30 10.71
CA ARG A 72 -13.37 -7.64 10.21
C ARG A 72 -12.40 -8.40 11.12
N ALA A 73 -11.32 -7.77 11.58
CA ALA A 73 -10.38 -8.40 12.50
C ALA A 73 -11.04 -8.76 13.84
N GLU A 74 -11.88 -7.88 14.39
CA GLU A 74 -12.65 -8.15 15.61
C GLU A 74 -13.59 -9.36 15.45
N ILE A 75 -14.26 -9.49 14.30
CA ILE A 75 -15.10 -10.65 13.99
C ILE A 75 -14.26 -11.94 13.93
N LEU A 76 -13.12 -11.91 13.25
CA LEU A 76 -12.25 -13.10 13.13
C LEU A 76 -11.72 -13.55 14.49
N MET A 77 -11.34 -12.60 15.36
CA MET A 77 -10.84 -12.91 16.69
C MET A 77 -11.89 -13.52 17.63
N LYS A 78 -13.20 -13.34 17.39
CA LYS A 78 -14.25 -13.93 18.25
C LYS A 78 -14.22 -15.47 18.27
N GLY A 79 -13.89 -16.09 17.14
CA GLY A 79 -13.81 -17.55 17.00
C GLY A 79 -12.39 -18.12 17.10
N ALA A 80 -11.37 -17.28 17.33
CA ALA A 80 -9.98 -17.68 17.33
C ALA A 80 -9.50 -18.13 18.72
N ASP A 81 -8.64 -19.16 18.74
CA ASP A 81 -7.81 -19.48 19.90
C ASP A 81 -6.78 -18.36 20.19
N GLY A 82 -6.01 -18.50 21.27
CA GLY A 82 -5.04 -17.48 21.69
C GLY A 82 -3.98 -17.19 20.62
N SER A 83 -3.42 -18.24 20.01
CA SER A 83 -2.34 -18.10 19.02
C SER A 83 -2.83 -17.39 17.76
N LEU A 84 -3.99 -17.81 17.23
CA LEU A 84 -4.56 -17.21 16.03
C LEU A 84 -5.02 -15.77 16.29
N ARG A 85 -5.50 -15.47 17.50
CA ARG A 85 -5.87 -14.11 17.89
C ARG A 85 -4.66 -13.17 17.86
N ASP A 86 -3.53 -13.61 18.40
CA ASP A 86 -2.28 -12.83 18.40
C ASP A 86 -1.74 -12.64 16.97
N GLU A 87 -1.87 -13.66 16.12
CA GLU A 87 -1.52 -13.58 14.70
C GLU A 87 -2.38 -12.54 13.96
N ILE A 88 -3.71 -12.57 14.14
CA ILE A 88 -4.63 -11.62 13.53
C ILE A 88 -4.32 -10.19 13.99
N TRP A 89 -4.06 -10.02 15.30
CA TRP A 89 -3.69 -8.71 15.85
C TRP A 89 -2.38 -8.18 15.25
N SER A 90 -1.36 -9.03 15.19
CA SER A 90 -0.05 -8.70 14.59
C SER A 90 -0.18 -8.34 13.10
N ALA A 91 -0.98 -9.11 12.35
CA ALA A 91 -1.24 -8.85 10.94
C ALA A 91 -1.98 -7.51 10.72
N LEU A 92 -3.00 -7.22 11.53
CA LEU A 92 -3.71 -5.94 11.49
C LEU A 92 -2.76 -4.78 11.77
N ALA A 93 -1.94 -4.89 12.83
CA ALA A 93 -0.96 -3.87 13.20
C ALA A 93 0.08 -3.63 12.09
N ARG A 94 0.59 -4.71 11.47
CA ARG A 94 1.55 -4.61 10.36
C ARG A 94 0.94 -3.97 9.11
N LEU A 95 -0.31 -4.31 8.76
CA LEU A 95 -0.99 -3.78 7.57
C LEU A 95 -1.40 -2.31 7.71
N THR A 96 -1.76 -1.87 8.92
CA THR A 96 -2.37 -0.55 9.15
C THR A 96 -1.48 0.42 9.93
N GLY A 97 -0.47 -0.09 10.63
CA GLY A 97 0.41 0.69 11.50
C GLY A 97 1.26 1.70 10.75
N ALA A 98 1.34 2.92 11.27
CA ALA A 98 2.05 4.02 10.60
C ALA A 98 3.57 3.83 10.50
N LYS A 99 4.17 3.05 11.42
CA LYS A 99 5.59 2.67 11.40
C LYS A 99 5.88 1.39 10.61
N GLU A 100 4.83 0.75 10.10
CA GLU A 100 4.87 -0.49 9.34
C GLU A 100 4.41 -0.21 7.90
N MET A 101 3.59 -1.08 7.31
CA MET A 101 3.12 -0.92 5.94
C MET A 101 2.07 0.20 5.79
N GLY A 102 1.44 0.62 6.89
CA GLY A 102 0.27 1.50 6.87
C GLY A 102 0.51 2.85 6.20
N THR A 103 1.70 3.44 6.37
CA THR A 103 2.09 4.67 5.66
C THR A 103 3.06 4.42 4.52
N LEU A 104 3.88 3.37 4.60
CA LEU A 104 4.86 3.04 3.57
C LEU A 104 4.18 2.71 2.23
N PHE A 105 3.11 1.91 2.28
CA PHE A 105 2.32 1.56 1.10
C PHE A 105 1.29 2.62 0.78
N LYS A 106 1.08 2.84 -0.52
CA LYS A 106 0.04 3.70 -1.08
C LYS A 106 -0.96 2.90 -1.91
N VAL A 107 -2.18 3.41 -1.93
CA VAL A 107 -3.30 2.85 -2.68
C VAL A 107 -3.83 3.92 -3.61
N MET A 108 -3.89 3.60 -4.90
CA MET A 108 -4.50 4.40 -5.95
C MET A 108 -5.46 3.52 -6.73
N ALA A 109 -6.58 4.10 -7.13
CA ALA A 109 -7.51 3.50 -8.09
C ALA A 109 -7.55 4.35 -9.36
N ILE A 110 -7.77 3.70 -10.50
CA ILE A 110 -8.06 4.34 -11.78
C ILE A 110 -9.46 3.87 -12.18
N GLY A 111 -10.35 4.82 -12.43
CA GLY A 111 -11.73 4.54 -12.81
C GLY A 111 -12.20 5.47 -13.91
N GLU A 112 -13.40 5.21 -14.43
CA GLU A 112 -14.02 6.08 -15.42
C GLU A 112 -14.32 7.46 -14.82
N SER A 113 -14.03 8.53 -15.57
CA SER A 113 -14.11 9.92 -15.07
C SER A 113 -15.51 10.32 -14.56
N LYS A 114 -16.56 9.73 -15.12
CA LYS A 114 -17.97 10.02 -14.78
C LYS A 114 -18.54 9.14 -13.67
N MET A 115 -17.81 8.12 -13.23
CA MET A 115 -18.27 7.22 -12.18
C MET A 115 -18.02 7.81 -10.78
N PRO A 116 -18.85 7.43 -9.78
CA PRO A 116 -18.57 7.77 -8.39
C PRO A 116 -17.23 7.15 -7.93
N PRO A 117 -16.63 7.66 -6.83
CA PRO A 117 -15.45 7.02 -6.25
C PRO A 117 -15.70 5.54 -5.94
N PRO A 118 -14.71 4.67 -6.19
CA PRO A 118 -14.80 3.28 -5.75
C PRO A 118 -14.76 3.21 -4.21
N PRO A 119 -15.24 2.09 -3.61
CA PRO A 119 -15.20 1.88 -2.17
C PRO A 119 -13.83 2.16 -1.56
N GLY A 120 -13.82 2.95 -0.48
CA GLY A 120 -12.60 3.37 0.23
C GLY A 120 -11.99 4.67 -0.29
N PHE A 121 -12.49 5.23 -1.39
CA PHE A 121 -12.02 6.50 -1.98
C PHE A 121 -13.05 7.63 -1.90
N GLU A 122 -14.16 7.43 -1.21
CA GLU A 122 -15.15 8.46 -0.95
C GLU A 122 -14.56 9.59 -0.08
N SER A 123 -14.98 10.82 -0.36
CA SER A 123 -14.78 11.96 0.53
C SER A 123 -15.52 11.71 1.83
N VAL A 124 -14.84 11.85 2.97
CA VAL A 124 -15.46 11.85 4.30
C VAL A 124 -16.06 13.22 4.57
#